data_AF-A0A7V4XRV3-F1
#
_entry.id   AF-A0A7V4XRV3-F1
#
_cell.length_a   1.000
_cell.length_b   1.000
_cell.length_c   1.000
_cell.angle_alpha   90.00
_cell.angle_beta   90.00
_cell.angle_gamma   90.00
#
_symmetry.space_group_name_H-M   'P 1'
#
loop_
_entity.id
_entity.type
_entity.pdbx_description
1 polymer ?
#
loop_
_entity_poly.entity_id
_entity_poly.type
_entity_poly.pdbx_seq_one_letter_code
_entity_poly.pdbx_strand_id
1 'polypeptide(L)'
;MTDGIGVNTLRWIIVFALMLMLWTGYAFAQHSQVSSALMPLAFDCQCTDPVGAAYAKALPQAIANSGKFTLAPKAAITDSQGNVTKSYWHLSIMSMDPSPTTAGQYSVLSVVVLLGNRNFMLQDMQACSKTQVNLCAQSTLKVLNQFLRELGH
;
A
#
# COMPACT_ATOMS: atom_id res chain seq x y z
N MET A 1 -69.28 -19.46 6.06
CA MET A 1 -68.05 -20.29 6.05
C MET A 1 -66.95 -19.47 5.42
N THR A 2 -66.50 -18.47 6.15
CA THR A 2 -65.30 -17.68 5.88
C THR A 2 -64.69 -17.47 7.26
N ASP A 3 -63.39 -17.20 7.32
CA ASP A 3 -62.64 -16.88 8.55
C ASP A 3 -61.93 -18.10 9.17
N GLY A 4 -60.68 -18.27 8.76
CA GLY A 4 -59.76 -19.21 9.37
C GLY A 4 -58.39 -19.29 8.69
N ILE A 5 -58.30 -18.92 7.41
CA ILE A 5 -57.07 -19.11 6.61
C ILE A 5 -56.17 -17.85 6.61
N GLY A 6 -56.72 -16.66 6.88
CA GLY A 6 -56.00 -15.38 6.73
C GLY A 6 -55.02 -15.04 7.86
N VAL A 7 -55.27 -15.50 9.10
CA VAL A 7 -54.44 -15.09 10.25
C VAL A 7 -53.14 -15.90 10.32
N ASN A 8 -53.19 -17.18 9.93
CA ASN A 8 -52.01 -18.04 9.97
C ASN A 8 -51.03 -17.71 8.83
N THR A 9 -51.52 -17.43 7.63
CA THR A 9 -50.69 -17.03 6.48
C THR A 9 -49.97 -15.71 6.73
N LEU A 10 -50.62 -14.72 7.36
CA LEU A 10 -50.00 -13.44 7.70
C LEU A 10 -48.87 -13.59 8.74
N ARG A 11 -49.01 -14.49 9.74
CA ARG A 11 -47.96 -14.77 10.72
C ARG A 11 -46.72 -15.37 10.08
N TRP A 12 -46.87 -16.30 9.14
CA TRP A 12 -45.73 -16.93 8.45
C TRP A 12 -44.98 -15.95 7.55
N ILE A 13 -45.68 -15.01 6.89
CA ILE A 13 -45.05 -13.98 6.05
C ILE A 13 -44.17 -13.05 6.89
N ILE A 14 -44.64 -12.62 8.07
CA ILE A 14 -43.88 -11.74 8.97
C ILE A 14 -42.62 -12.45 9.49
N VAL A 15 -42.72 -13.73 9.86
CA VAL A 15 -41.57 -14.52 10.32
C VAL A 15 -40.54 -14.69 9.20
N PHE A 16 -40.98 -14.95 7.97
CA PHE A 16 -40.08 -15.07 6.82
C PHE A 16 -39.37 -13.75 6.49
N ALA A 17 -40.11 -12.62 6.52
CA ALA A 17 -39.54 -11.30 6.29
C ALA A 17 -38.51 -10.91 7.36
N LEU A 18 -38.78 -11.23 8.63
CA LEU A 18 -37.83 -10.99 9.73
C LEU A 18 -36.59 -11.87 9.61
N MET A 19 -36.73 -13.15 9.24
CA MET A 19 -35.57 -14.01 8.99
C MET A 19 -34.73 -13.54 7.81
N LEU A 20 -35.36 -13.06 6.72
CA LEU A 20 -34.66 -12.48 5.57
C LEU A 20 -33.89 -11.21 5.94
N MET A 21 -34.47 -10.32 6.75
CA MET A 21 -33.80 -9.11 7.22
C MET A 21 -32.64 -9.42 8.19
N LEU A 22 -32.78 -10.45 9.03
CA LEU A 22 -31.70 -10.93 9.89
C LEU A 22 -30.56 -11.52 9.05
N TRP A 23 -30.87 -12.34 8.03
CA TRP A 23 -29.88 -12.96 7.16
C TRP A 23 -29.10 -11.94 6.31
N THR A 24 -29.77 -10.93 5.76
CA THR A 24 -29.07 -9.86 5.04
C THR A 24 -28.19 -9.04 5.97
N GLY A 25 -28.66 -8.73 7.19
CA GLY A 25 -27.85 -8.03 8.20
C GLY A 25 -26.56 -8.74 8.61
N TYR A 26 -26.57 -10.07 8.75
CA TYR A 26 -25.38 -10.85 9.08
C TYR A 26 -24.35 -10.90 7.94
N ALA A 27 -24.79 -10.92 6.67
CA ALA A 27 -23.89 -10.92 5.52
C ALA A 27 -23.09 -9.61 5.38
N PHE A 28 -23.70 -8.46 5.70
CA PHE A 28 -23.00 -7.16 5.66
C PHE A 28 -22.05 -6.95 6.86
N ALA A 29 -22.34 -7.55 8.01
CA ALA A 29 -21.50 -7.41 9.21
C ALA A 29 -20.14 -8.12 9.09
N GLN A 30 -20.07 -9.24 8.36
CA GLN A 30 -18.82 -10.00 8.21
C GLN A 30 -17.87 -9.45 7.14
N HIS A 31 -18.30 -8.53 6.27
CA HIS A 31 -17.44 -7.95 5.23
C HIS A 31 -16.59 -6.76 5.71
N SER A 32 -16.81 -6.28 6.95
CA SER A 32 -16.25 -5.00 7.42
C SER A 32 -15.01 -5.13 8.33
N GLN A 33 -14.45 -6.31 8.52
CA GLN A 33 -13.27 -6.50 9.39
C GLN A 33 -12.15 -7.33 8.75
N VAL A 34 -11.77 -7.00 7.51
CA VAL A 34 -10.38 -7.23 7.13
C VAL A 34 -9.59 -6.11 7.80
N SER A 35 -9.05 -6.38 8.99
CA SER A 35 -7.96 -5.57 9.53
C SER A 35 -6.85 -5.64 8.50
N SER A 36 -6.71 -4.61 7.66
CA SER A 36 -5.65 -4.53 6.66
C SER A 36 -4.34 -4.46 7.43
N ALA A 37 -3.70 -5.61 7.62
CA ALA A 37 -2.38 -5.68 8.19
C ALA A 37 -1.47 -4.77 7.36
N LEU A 38 -0.84 -3.78 8.01
CA LEU A 38 0.06 -2.86 7.33
C LEU A 38 1.16 -3.63 6.61
N MET A 39 1.38 -3.28 5.35
CA MET A 39 2.34 -3.99 4.52
C MET A 39 3.77 -3.52 4.84
N PRO A 40 4.67 -4.41 5.24
CA PRO A 40 6.03 -4.03 5.60
C PRO A 40 6.83 -3.63 4.37
N LEU A 41 7.45 -2.46 4.44
CA LEU A 41 8.23 -1.85 3.37
C LEU A 41 9.63 -1.51 3.89
N ALA A 42 10.65 -2.10 3.28
CA ALA A 42 12.04 -1.70 3.42
C ALA A 42 12.40 -0.70 2.32
N PHE A 43 13.39 0.15 2.58
CA PHE A 43 13.83 1.14 1.62
C PHE A 43 15.34 1.35 1.72
N ASP A 44 16.01 1.37 0.56
CA ASP A 44 17.38 1.82 0.36
C ASP A 44 17.43 2.93 -0.67
N CYS A 45 18.29 3.93 -0.45
CA CYS A 45 18.58 5.00 -1.41
C CYS A 45 20.09 5.05 -1.67
N GLN A 46 20.49 4.80 -2.91
CA GLN A 46 21.78 5.22 -3.43
C GLN A 46 21.63 6.61 -4.03
N CYS A 47 21.45 7.58 -3.12
CA CYS A 47 21.02 8.93 -3.48
C CYS A 47 22.10 9.93 -3.09
N THR A 48 23.02 10.18 -4.01
CA THR A 48 24.26 10.93 -3.78
C THR A 48 24.14 12.42 -4.09
N ASP A 49 23.15 12.82 -4.88
CA ASP A 49 22.87 14.21 -5.20
C ASP A 49 21.93 14.89 -4.17
N PRO A 50 21.86 16.24 -4.16
CA PRO A 50 21.05 16.97 -3.17
C PRO A 50 19.54 16.69 -3.24
N VAL A 51 18.98 16.42 -4.41
CA VAL A 51 17.54 16.19 -4.58
C VAL A 51 17.19 14.77 -4.15
N GLY A 52 18.00 13.79 -4.54
CA GLY A 52 17.91 12.41 -4.09
C GLY A 52 18.04 12.30 -2.57
N ALA A 53 18.97 13.02 -1.96
CA ALA A 53 19.10 13.06 -0.50
C ALA A 53 17.87 13.66 0.19
N ALA A 54 17.26 14.70 -0.39
CA ALA A 54 16.00 15.25 0.10
C ALA A 54 14.85 14.23 -0.06
N TYR A 55 14.79 13.53 -1.19
CA TYR A 55 13.82 12.48 -1.46
C TYR A 55 13.92 11.34 -0.45
N ALA A 56 15.14 10.90 -0.12
CA ALA A 56 15.38 9.86 0.88
C ALA A 56 14.83 10.22 2.27
N LYS A 57 14.72 11.52 2.58
CA LYS A 57 14.12 12.01 3.83
C LYS A 57 12.60 12.14 3.73
N ALA A 58 12.08 12.52 2.56
CA ALA A 58 10.65 12.70 2.33
C ALA A 58 9.89 11.37 2.22
N LEU A 59 10.50 10.34 1.64
CA LEU A 59 9.85 9.04 1.40
C LEU A 59 9.39 8.34 2.69
N PRO A 60 10.19 8.23 3.76
CA PRO A 60 9.72 7.65 5.03
C PRO A 60 8.51 8.38 5.63
N GLN A 61 8.46 9.71 5.50
CA GLN A 61 7.32 10.50 5.96
C GLN A 61 6.07 10.21 5.11
N ALA A 62 6.23 10.11 3.78
CA ALA A 62 5.15 9.73 2.88
C ALA A 62 4.62 8.32 3.18
N ILE A 63 5.51 7.37 3.52
CA ILE A 63 5.16 5.99 3.91
C ILE A 63 4.31 6.02 5.18
N ALA A 64 4.78 6.72 6.22
CA ALA A 64 4.06 6.85 7.50
C ALA A 64 2.67 7.47 7.31
N ASN A 65 2.54 8.46 6.41
CA ASN A 65 1.28 9.13 6.11
C ASN A 65 0.33 8.33 5.21
N SER A 66 0.78 7.22 4.60
CA SER A 66 -0.02 6.45 3.64
C SER A 66 -1.14 5.64 4.29
N GLY A 67 -1.00 5.28 5.57
CA GLY A 67 -1.91 4.40 6.29
C GLY A 67 -1.98 2.96 5.76
N LYS A 68 -1.16 2.59 4.76
CA LYS A 68 -1.15 1.27 4.11
C LYS A 68 0.15 0.50 4.32
N PHE A 69 1.25 1.24 4.44
CA PHE A 69 2.59 0.69 4.59
C PHE A 69 3.12 0.97 5.99
N THR A 70 3.99 0.08 6.46
CA THR A 70 4.80 0.32 7.65
C THR A 70 6.27 0.22 7.29
N LEU A 71 7.07 1.17 7.78
CA LEU A 71 8.52 1.15 7.57
C LEU A 71 9.12 0.01 8.40
N ALA A 72 9.71 -0.98 7.75
CA ALA A 72 10.35 -2.09 8.41
C ALA A 72 11.88 -1.98 8.23
N PRO A 73 12.66 -1.91 9.32
CA PRO A 73 14.12 -1.94 9.20
C PRO A 73 14.54 -3.32 8.68
N LYS A 74 15.54 -3.37 7.79
CA LYS A 74 16.02 -4.64 7.19
C LYS A 74 16.33 -5.73 8.21
N ALA A 75 16.88 -5.37 9.37
CA ALA A 75 17.18 -6.30 10.46
C ALA A 75 15.93 -6.91 11.12
N ALA A 76 14.76 -6.27 11.05
CA ALA A 76 13.50 -6.85 11.54
C ALA A 76 12.85 -7.82 10.54
N ILE A 77 13.42 -7.89 9.34
CA ILE A 77 12.92 -8.67 8.21
C ILE A 77 13.84 -9.86 7.93
N THR A 78 15.10 -9.79 8.38
CA THR A 78 16.10 -10.85 8.20
C THR A 78 16.51 -11.42 9.56
N ASP A 79 16.75 -12.73 9.65
CA ASP A 79 17.31 -13.36 10.85
C ASP A 79 18.81 -13.04 10.99
N SER A 80 19.41 -13.51 12.10
CA SER A 80 20.86 -13.36 12.35
C SER A 80 21.76 -14.01 11.28
N GLN A 81 21.20 -14.86 10.43
CA GLN A 81 21.86 -15.54 9.31
C GLN A 81 21.58 -14.83 7.96
N GLY A 82 20.80 -13.75 7.95
CA GLY A 82 20.46 -12.98 6.75
C GLY A 82 19.28 -13.55 5.94
N ASN A 83 18.57 -14.55 6.45
CA ASN A 83 17.39 -15.10 5.77
C ASN A 83 16.16 -14.25 6.04
N VAL A 84 15.32 -14.09 5.02
CA VAL A 84 14.06 -13.34 5.15
C VAL A 84 13.06 -14.11 6.02
N THR A 85 12.63 -13.52 7.13
CA THR A 85 11.70 -14.12 8.11
C THR A 85 10.24 -13.74 7.87
N LYS A 86 9.98 -12.69 7.07
CA LYS A 86 8.63 -12.23 6.70
C LYS A 86 8.63 -11.72 5.26
N SER A 87 7.55 -11.97 4.53
CA SER A 87 7.33 -11.33 3.22
C SER A 87 7.24 -9.82 3.37
N TYR A 88 7.99 -9.09 2.55
CA TYR A 88 8.05 -7.63 2.58
C TYR A 88 8.36 -7.08 1.19
N TRP A 89 8.03 -5.82 1.00
CA TRP A 89 8.37 -5.09 -0.20
C TRP A 89 9.62 -4.27 0.05
N HIS A 90 10.49 -4.18 -0.94
CA HIS A 90 11.72 -3.41 -0.85
C HIS A 90 11.78 -2.39 -1.99
N LEU A 91 11.95 -1.13 -1.63
CA LEU A 91 12.21 -0.05 -2.56
C LEU A 91 13.71 0.22 -2.62
N SER A 92 14.32 -0.04 -3.77
CA SER A 92 15.70 0.36 -4.06
C SER A 92 15.67 1.57 -4.98
N ILE A 93 16.06 2.73 -4.46
CA ILE A 93 16.12 3.98 -5.23
C ILE A 93 17.57 4.34 -5.55
N MET A 94 17.80 4.79 -6.78
CA MET A 94 19.04 5.44 -7.19
C MET A 94 18.70 6.83 -7.74
N SER A 95 19.49 7.83 -7.37
CA SER A 95 19.33 9.18 -7.91
C SER A 95 20.53 9.59 -8.76
N MET A 96 20.25 10.32 -9.82
CA MET A 96 21.27 10.88 -10.71
C MET A 96 20.89 12.32 -11.07
N ASP A 97 21.78 13.26 -10.80
CA ASP A 97 21.66 14.63 -11.30
C ASP A 97 22.23 14.70 -12.73
N PRO A 98 21.38 14.90 -13.75
CA PRO A 98 21.84 14.98 -15.13
C PRO A 98 22.47 16.33 -15.48
N SER A 99 22.46 17.32 -14.58
CA SER A 99 22.84 18.70 -14.88
C SER A 99 24.34 18.95 -14.68
N PRO A 100 25.11 19.23 -15.75
CA PRO A 100 26.53 19.54 -15.59
C PRO A 100 26.79 20.96 -15.06
N THR A 101 25.83 21.88 -15.19
CA THR A 101 25.99 23.32 -14.89
C THR A 101 25.04 23.87 -13.82
N THR A 102 23.92 23.18 -13.56
CA THR A 102 22.91 23.56 -12.56
C THR A 102 22.70 22.44 -11.55
N ALA A 103 23.79 21.99 -10.94
CA ALA A 103 23.76 20.91 -9.96
C ALA A 103 22.77 21.20 -8.81
N GLY A 104 21.99 20.19 -8.44
CA GLY A 104 21.08 20.21 -7.29
C GLY A 104 19.72 20.85 -7.53
N GLN A 105 19.36 21.20 -8.78
CA GLN A 105 18.01 21.69 -9.10
C GLN A 105 17.02 20.56 -9.36
N TYR A 106 17.49 19.49 -9.99
CA TYR A 106 16.67 18.39 -10.43
C TYR A 106 17.49 17.09 -10.48
N SER A 107 16.84 15.95 -10.26
CA SER A 107 17.45 14.64 -10.40
C SER A 107 16.45 13.63 -10.93
N VAL A 108 16.96 12.68 -11.70
CA VAL A 108 16.22 11.51 -12.15
C VAL A 108 16.35 10.45 -11.08
N LEU A 109 15.21 9.99 -10.58
CA LEU A 109 15.11 8.92 -9.60
C LEU A 109 14.70 7.64 -10.32
N SER A 110 15.52 6.60 -10.23
CA SER A 110 15.09 5.25 -10.58
C SER A 110 14.62 4.54 -9.32
N VAL A 111 13.36 4.13 -9.31
CA VAL A 111 12.74 3.38 -8.22
C VAL A 111 12.54 1.94 -8.66
N VAL A 112 13.20 1.01 -8.01
CA VAL A 112 13.01 -0.42 -8.22
C VAL A 112 12.22 -1.00 -7.06
N VAL A 113 11.12 -1.68 -7.36
CA VAL A 113 10.33 -2.40 -6.37
C VAL A 113 10.67 -3.89 -6.45
N LEU A 114 11.02 -4.46 -5.31
CA LEU A 114 11.33 -5.86 -5.15
C LEU A 114 10.36 -6.50 -4.14
N LEU A 115 10.05 -7.77 -4.35
CA LEU A 115 9.48 -8.63 -3.32
C LEU A 115 10.63 -9.36 -2.60
N GLY A 116 10.84 -9.03 -1.33
CA GLY A 116 12.04 -9.40 -0.60
C GLY A 116 13.28 -8.63 -1.08
N ASN A 117 14.42 -9.32 -1.17
CA ASN A 117 15.69 -8.72 -1.62
C ASN A 117 16.08 -9.04 -3.07
N ARG A 118 15.34 -9.93 -3.75
CA ARG A 118 15.84 -10.53 -5.01
C ARG A 118 14.81 -10.62 -6.13
N ASN A 119 13.52 -10.61 -5.82
CA ASN A 119 12.49 -10.76 -6.85
C ASN A 119 12.13 -9.38 -7.39
N PHE A 120 12.55 -9.09 -8.61
CA PHE A 120 12.16 -7.88 -9.31
C PHE A 120 10.67 -7.89 -9.63
N MET A 121 9.99 -6.79 -9.32
CA MET A 121 8.54 -6.65 -9.53
C MET A 121 8.25 -5.55 -10.55
N LEU A 122 8.79 -4.35 -10.33
CA LEU A 122 8.68 -3.25 -11.29
C LEU A 122 9.84 -2.25 -11.13
N GLN A 123 10.04 -1.45 -12.16
CA GLN A 123 10.91 -0.29 -12.13
C GLN A 123 10.13 0.92 -12.66
N ASP A 124 10.29 2.04 -11.97
CA ASP A 124 9.78 3.34 -12.39
C ASP A 124 10.93 4.33 -12.46
N MET A 125 10.84 5.27 -13.40
CA MET A 125 11.81 6.36 -13.54
C MET A 125 11.06 7.67 -13.47
N GLN A 126 11.37 8.45 -12.45
CA GLN A 126 10.68 9.72 -12.23
C GLN A 126 11.64 10.89 -12.14
N ALA A 127 11.16 11.95 -12.78
CA ALA A 127 11.70 13.27 -12.78
C ALA A 127 11.42 13.99 -11.46
N CYS A 128 12.44 14.37 -10.68
CA CYS A 128 12.21 15.09 -9.44
C CYS A 128 12.97 16.40 -9.34
N SER A 129 12.26 17.51 -9.11
CA SER A 129 12.86 18.81 -8.80
C SER A 129 12.99 19.02 -7.29
N LYS A 130 13.94 19.86 -6.88
CA LYS A 130 14.17 20.20 -5.47
C LYS A 130 12.92 20.72 -4.74
N THR A 131 12.04 21.45 -5.44
CA THR A 131 10.82 22.02 -4.87
C THR A 131 9.67 21.01 -4.78
N GLN A 132 9.72 19.91 -5.53
CA GLN A 132 8.64 18.93 -5.64
C GLN A 132 8.97 17.57 -5.02
N VAL A 133 10.04 17.49 -4.23
CA VAL A 133 10.51 16.24 -3.61
C VAL A 133 9.41 15.47 -2.88
N ASN A 134 8.57 16.17 -2.11
CA ASN A 134 7.46 15.54 -1.39
C ASN A 134 6.41 14.95 -2.34
N LEU A 135 6.15 15.61 -3.48
CA LEU A 135 5.23 15.11 -4.49
C LEU A 135 5.82 13.87 -5.18
N CYS A 136 7.12 13.85 -5.47
CA CYS A 136 7.80 12.68 -6.03
C CYS A 136 7.70 11.47 -5.08
N ALA A 137 7.91 11.68 -3.78
CA ALA A 137 7.77 10.62 -2.78
C ALA A 137 6.35 10.06 -2.72
N GLN A 138 5.34 10.93 -2.74
CA GLN A 138 3.94 10.51 -2.79
C GLN A 138 3.59 9.79 -4.11
N SER A 139 4.14 10.25 -5.24
CA SER A 139 3.95 9.63 -6.54
C SER A 139 4.46 8.19 -6.55
N THR A 140 5.65 7.94 -6.01
CA THR A 140 6.20 6.59 -5.86
C THR A 140 5.25 5.66 -5.11
N LEU A 141 4.66 6.13 -4.01
CA LEU A 141 3.70 5.32 -3.25
C LEU A 141 2.37 5.13 -3.99
N LYS A 142 1.94 6.08 -4.82
CA LYS A 142 0.76 5.91 -5.68
C LYS A 142 0.99 4.81 -6.71
N VAL A 143 2.15 4.82 -7.38
CA VAL A 143 2.54 3.78 -8.34
C VAL A 143 2.60 2.41 -7.65
N LEU A 144 3.27 2.32 -6.50
CA LEU A 144 3.31 1.08 -5.71
C LEU A 144 1.91 0.60 -5.32
N ASN A 145 1.05 1.49 -4.81
CA ASN A 145 -0.32 1.14 -4.44
C ASN A 145 -1.16 0.67 -5.64
N GLN A 146 -0.96 1.27 -6.81
CA GLN A 146 -1.66 0.83 -8.02
C GLN A 146 -1.21 -0.57 -8.42
N PHE A 147 0.10 -0.80 -8.47
CA PHE A 147 0.66 -2.10 -8.78
C PHE A 147 0.18 -3.20 -7.82
N LEU A 148 0.15 -2.93 -6.52
CA LEU A 148 -0.33 -3.90 -5.53
C LEU A 148 -1.80 -4.25 -5.73
N ARG A 149 -2.65 -3.27 -6.05
CA ARG A 149 -4.06 -3.53 -6.38
C ARG A 149 -4.22 -4.42 -7.60
N GLU A 150 -3.37 -4.24 -8.62
CA GLU A 150 -3.37 -5.09 -9.83
C GLU A 150 -2.96 -6.53 -9.51
N LEU A 151 -2.13 -6.73 -8.47
CA LEU A 151 -1.78 -8.05 -7.95
C LEU A 151 -2.82 -8.66 -6.99
N GLY A 152 -3.90 -7.94 -6.68
CA GLY A 152 -4.95 -8.38 -5.74
C GLY A 152 -4.61 -8.13 -4.27
N HIS A 153 -3.73 -7.18 -3.97
CA HIS A 153 -3.37 -6.73 -2.63
C HIS A 153 -4.01 -5.39 -2.22
#